data_AF-A0A314V0N8-F1
#
_entry.id   AF-A0A314V0N8-F1
#
_cell.length_a   1.000
_cell.length_b   1.000
_cell.length_c   1.000
_cell.angle_alpha   90.00
_cell.angle_beta   90.00
_cell.angle_gamma   90.00
#
_symmetry.space_group_name_H-M   'P 1'
#
loop_
_entity.id
_entity.type
_entity.pdbx_description
1 polymer ?
#
loop_
_entity_poly.entity_id
_entity_poly.type
_entity_poly.pdbx_seq_one_letter_code
_entity_poly.pdbx_strand_id
1 'polypeptide(L)'
;MFRTSHVYRTSRTAGHQREEVQGGGPNIMVLIQLLPFLVIILLAYLPFSEPNYSLQKTYNYQIPKTTEKHGVEFYVKSEAFDENYPFGSVARDNIENHVIKDYKNVLVHYCRVELQRRHWSKNLPTPHCDKLNNLGIA
;
A
#
# COMPACT_ATOMS: atom_id res chain seq x y z
N MET A 1 15.83 -61.47 -59.31
CA MET A 1 16.76 -60.97 -58.27
C MET A 1 17.17 -59.56 -58.62
N PHE A 2 16.69 -58.56 -57.88
CA PHE A 2 17.17 -57.18 -57.97
C PHE A 2 17.25 -56.59 -56.57
N ARG A 3 18.46 -56.11 -56.21
CA ARG A 3 18.83 -55.57 -54.90
C ARG A 3 18.30 -54.15 -54.76
N THR A 4 17.58 -53.87 -53.68
CA THR A 4 17.24 -52.52 -53.22
C THR A 4 18.43 -51.91 -52.47
N SER A 5 18.98 -50.81 -53.00
CA SER A 5 20.02 -50.03 -52.34
C SER A 5 19.35 -49.00 -51.42
N HIS A 6 19.56 -49.14 -50.10
CA HIS A 6 19.13 -48.15 -49.12
C HIS A 6 20.08 -46.95 -49.13
N VAL A 7 19.57 -45.78 -49.53
CA VAL A 7 20.28 -44.49 -49.39
C VAL A 7 20.00 -43.95 -48.00
N TYR A 8 21.02 -43.91 -47.14
CA TYR A 8 20.96 -43.19 -45.87
C TYR A 8 20.93 -41.68 -46.16
N ARG A 9 19.76 -41.05 -45.98
CA ARG A 9 19.60 -39.61 -46.03
C ARG A 9 20.06 -39.04 -44.68
N THR A 10 21.27 -38.51 -44.63
CA THR A 10 21.74 -37.74 -43.47
C THR A 10 20.92 -36.45 -43.40
N SER A 11 20.20 -36.24 -42.30
CA SER A 11 19.63 -34.92 -42.01
C SER A 11 20.79 -34.01 -41.60
N ARG A 12 21.41 -33.35 -42.58
CA ARG A 12 22.13 -32.11 -42.27
C ARG A 12 21.08 -31.11 -41.83
N THR A 13 21.11 -30.76 -40.56
CA THR A 13 20.49 -29.56 -40.01
C THR A 13 20.82 -28.39 -40.94
N ALA A 14 19.84 -27.98 -41.73
CA ALA A 14 19.93 -26.76 -42.52
C ALA A 14 20.23 -25.63 -41.55
N GLY A 15 21.26 -24.85 -41.88
CA GLY A 15 21.84 -23.86 -41.01
C GLY A 15 20.77 -22.93 -40.45
N HIS A 16 20.85 -22.69 -39.15
CA HIS A 16 20.45 -21.40 -38.62
C HIS A 16 21.21 -20.34 -39.42
N GLN A 17 20.54 -19.73 -40.39
CA GLN A 17 20.86 -18.39 -40.81
C GLN A 17 20.70 -17.52 -39.57
N ARG A 18 21.81 -17.32 -38.86
CA ARG A 18 22.02 -16.10 -38.10
C ARG A 18 22.04 -15.01 -39.16
N GLU A 19 20.89 -14.40 -39.39
CA GLU A 19 20.87 -13.05 -39.93
C GLU A 19 21.68 -12.19 -38.96
N GLU A 20 22.85 -11.77 -39.43
CA GLU A 20 23.58 -10.64 -38.89
C GLU A 20 22.66 -9.41 -38.97
N VAL A 21 21.86 -9.18 -37.93
CA VAL A 21 21.39 -7.83 -37.62
C VAL A 21 22.54 -7.10 -36.95
N GLN A 22 23.57 -6.85 -37.74
CA GLN A 22 24.56 -5.81 -37.48
C GLN A 22 23.90 -4.47 -37.84
N GLY A 23 22.89 -4.09 -37.06
CA GLY A 23 22.22 -2.80 -37.12
C GLY A 23 22.50 -2.07 -35.82
N GLY A 24 23.45 -1.15 -35.83
CA GLY A 24 23.81 -0.29 -34.71
C GLY A 24 22.67 0.63 -34.30
N GLY A 25 21.67 0.08 -33.61
CA GLY A 25 20.64 0.81 -32.88
C GLY A 25 20.88 0.65 -31.37
N PRO A 26 20.40 1.60 -30.54
CA PRO A 26 20.58 1.49 -29.10
C PRO A 26 20.03 0.14 -28.61
N ASN A 27 20.78 -0.53 -27.73
CA ASN A 27 20.48 -1.86 -27.20
C ASN A 27 19.18 -1.85 -26.37
N ILE A 28 18.01 -1.79 -27.01
CA ILE A 28 16.68 -1.71 -26.38
C ILE A 28 16.47 -2.86 -25.39
N MET A 29 17.03 -4.04 -25.68
CA MET A 29 16.95 -5.20 -24.79
C MET A 29 17.69 -4.99 -23.45
N VAL A 30 18.83 -4.28 -23.48
CA VAL A 30 19.57 -3.89 -22.27
C VAL A 30 18.81 -2.82 -21.49
N LEU A 31 18.16 -1.88 -22.18
CA LEU A 31 17.32 -0.85 -21.56
C LEU A 31 16.13 -1.47 -20.81
N ILE A 32 15.48 -2.48 -21.40
CA ILE A 32 14.37 -3.22 -20.77
C ILE A 32 14.85 -3.97 -19.52
N GLN A 33 16.05 -4.57 -19.56
CA GLN A 33 16.63 -5.26 -18.41
C GLN A 33 17.03 -4.31 -17.26
N LEU A 34 17.37 -3.05 -17.58
CA LEU A 34 17.68 -2.00 -16.61
C LEU A 34 16.43 -1.37 -15.97
N LEU A 35 15.28 -1.43 -16.64
CA LEU A 35 14.01 -0.87 -16.18
C LEU A 35 13.60 -1.31 -14.74
N PRO A 36 13.66 -2.59 -14.32
CA PRO A 36 13.34 -2.98 -12.94
C PRO A 36 14.28 -2.33 -11.91
N PHE A 37 15.56 -2.17 -12.22
CA PHE A 37 16.51 -1.48 -11.34
C PHE A 37 16.16 0.01 -11.23
N LEU A 38 15.84 0.65 -12.35
CA LEU A 38 15.40 2.04 -12.36
C LEU A 38 14.11 2.24 -11.57
N VAL A 39 13.15 1.32 -11.66
CA VAL A 39 11.91 1.37 -10.87
C VAL A 39 12.20 1.23 -9.38
N ILE A 40 13.07 0.29 -8.98
CA ILE A 40 13.47 0.14 -7.57
C ILE A 40 14.15 1.41 -7.05
N ILE A 41 15.08 1.97 -7.83
CA ILE A 41 15.78 3.22 -7.50
C ILE A 41 14.75 4.34 -7.34
N LEU A 42 13.81 4.50 -8.27
CA LEU A 42 12.76 5.49 -8.19
C LEU A 42 11.92 5.32 -6.90
N LEU A 43 11.45 4.10 -6.63
CA LEU A 43 10.64 3.78 -5.45
C LEU A 43 11.39 4.02 -4.14
N ALA A 44 12.71 3.79 -4.11
CA ALA A 44 13.55 4.05 -2.94
C ALA A 44 13.67 5.53 -2.59
N TYR A 45 13.52 6.42 -3.59
CA TYR A 45 13.56 7.87 -3.39
C TYR A 45 12.18 8.52 -3.35
N LEU A 46 11.08 7.76 -3.45
CA LEU A 46 9.75 8.33 -3.25
C LEU A 46 9.58 8.67 -1.76
N PRO A 47 9.46 9.96 -1.40
CA PRO A 47 9.18 10.32 -0.01
C PRO A 47 7.74 9.93 0.28
N PHE A 48 7.53 8.84 1.01
CA PHE A 48 6.25 8.62 1.67
C PHE A 48 6.12 9.70 2.74
N SER A 49 5.27 10.70 2.49
CA SER A 49 4.97 11.72 3.49
C SER A 49 4.33 11.03 4.69
N GLU A 50 5.12 10.86 5.75
CA GLU A 50 4.60 10.31 6.99
C GLU A 50 3.61 11.29 7.60
N PRO A 51 2.44 10.82 8.06
CA PRO A 51 1.47 11.69 8.71
C PRO A 51 2.06 12.34 9.97
N ASN A 52 1.57 13.51 10.35
CA ASN A 52 1.99 14.17 11.60
C ASN A 52 1.39 13.51 12.85
N TYR A 53 0.55 12.49 12.68
CA TYR A 53 -0.15 11.78 13.74
C TYR A 53 -0.23 10.27 13.46
N SER A 54 -0.61 9.51 14.48
CA SER A 54 -0.97 8.09 14.42
C SER A 54 -2.15 7.80 15.36
N LEU A 55 -3.06 6.90 15.00
CA LEU A 55 -4.13 6.44 15.91
C LEU A 55 -3.61 5.49 16.99
N GLN A 56 -2.41 4.95 16.81
CA GLN A 56 -1.79 3.99 17.73
C GLN A 56 -0.44 4.51 18.19
N LYS A 57 -0.13 4.27 19.46
CA LYS A 57 1.20 4.57 20.01
C LYS A 57 2.26 3.77 19.28
N THR A 58 3.27 4.45 18.77
CA THR A 58 4.43 3.84 18.09
C THR A 58 5.69 4.53 18.60
N TYR A 59 6.88 3.96 18.35
CA TYR A 59 8.15 4.57 18.76
C TYR A 59 8.30 6.03 18.29
N ASN A 60 7.84 6.34 17.07
CA ASN A 60 7.88 7.70 16.52
C ASN A 60 6.70 8.59 16.97
N TYR A 61 5.65 8.02 17.56
CA TYR A 61 4.42 8.72 17.96
C TYR A 61 4.07 8.32 19.39
N GLN A 62 4.64 9.05 20.36
CA GLN A 62 4.54 8.69 21.78
C GLN A 62 3.60 9.60 22.57
N ILE A 63 3.36 10.81 22.09
CA ILE A 63 2.67 11.86 22.84
C ILE A 63 1.18 11.78 22.54
N PRO A 64 0.32 11.43 23.52
CA PRO A 64 -1.11 11.36 23.32
C PRO A 64 -1.73 12.76 23.22
N LYS A 65 -2.75 12.87 22.36
CA LYS A 65 -3.59 14.04 22.13
C LYS A 65 -5.02 13.56 21.91
N THR A 66 -5.98 14.46 22.09
CA THR A 66 -7.39 14.15 21.97
C THR A 66 -8.06 15.18 21.07
N THR A 67 -8.88 14.73 20.13
CA THR A 67 -9.65 15.64 19.26
C THR A 67 -10.69 16.41 20.07
N GLU A 68 -10.89 17.68 19.77
CA GLU A 68 -11.80 18.55 20.53
C GLU A 68 -13.27 18.11 20.38
N LYS A 69 -13.68 17.75 19.15
CA LYS A 69 -15.09 17.47 18.81
C LYS A 69 -15.60 16.11 19.30
N HIS A 70 -14.78 15.07 19.21
CA HIS A 70 -15.24 13.68 19.39
C HIS A 70 -14.47 12.91 20.48
N GLY A 71 -13.50 13.54 21.15
CA GLY A 71 -12.74 12.87 22.20
C GLY A 71 -11.89 11.68 21.73
N VAL A 72 -11.54 11.60 20.44
CA VAL A 72 -10.72 10.51 19.89
C VAL A 72 -9.26 10.74 20.23
N GLU A 73 -8.64 9.74 20.86
CA GLU A 73 -7.21 9.77 21.18
C GLU A 73 -6.35 9.47 19.93
N PHE A 74 -5.30 10.25 19.74
CA PHE A 74 -4.28 10.06 18.72
C PHE A 74 -2.91 10.45 19.26
N TYR A 75 -1.85 10.05 18.57
CA TYR A 75 -0.47 10.20 19.00
C TYR A 75 0.31 11.06 18.01
N VAL A 76 1.15 11.95 18.51
CA VAL A 76 1.98 12.85 17.70
C VAL A 76 3.47 12.62 17.93
N LYS A 77 4.29 13.11 16.99
CA LYS A 77 5.74 12.92 17.02
C LYS A 77 6.47 13.82 18.02
N SER A 78 6.01 15.05 18.19
CA SER A 78 6.71 16.10 18.94
C SER A 78 5.77 16.88 19.83
N GLU A 79 6.29 17.39 20.95
CA GLU A 79 5.56 18.24 21.89
C GLU A 79 5.22 19.61 21.30
N ALA A 80 6.02 20.07 20.33
CA ALA A 80 5.76 21.29 19.56
C ALA A 80 4.51 21.20 18.66
N PHE A 81 3.77 20.09 18.69
CA PHE A 81 2.53 19.93 17.95
C PHE A 81 1.49 21.00 18.31
N ASP A 82 1.34 21.34 19.59
CA ASP A 82 0.35 22.35 20.00
C ASP A 82 0.81 23.78 19.69
N GLU A 83 2.12 24.02 19.57
CA GLU A 83 2.68 25.30 19.09
C GLU A 83 2.46 25.48 17.58
N ASN A 84 2.69 24.41 16.80
CA ASN A 84 2.51 24.42 15.35
C ASN A 84 1.03 24.39 14.92
N TYR A 85 0.18 23.74 15.72
CA TYR A 85 -1.24 23.54 15.46
C TYR A 85 -2.05 23.93 16.70
N PRO A 86 -2.17 25.24 16.99
CA PRO A 86 -2.88 25.71 18.16
C PRO A 86 -4.38 25.40 18.07
N PHE A 87 -5.00 25.25 19.23
CA PHE A 87 -6.45 24.99 19.36
C PHE A 87 -7.27 26.08 18.64
N GLY A 88 -8.35 25.68 17.99
CA GLY A 88 -9.20 26.55 17.19
C GLY A 88 -8.61 27.01 15.84
N SER A 89 -7.36 26.65 15.52
CA SER A 89 -6.80 26.95 14.19
C SER A 89 -7.38 26.04 13.11
N VAL A 90 -7.49 26.56 11.89
CA VAL A 90 -7.93 25.78 10.71
C VAL A 90 -6.97 24.61 10.44
N ALA A 91 -5.67 24.79 10.70
CA ALA A 91 -4.68 23.73 10.55
C ALA A 91 -4.91 22.58 11.55
N ARG A 92 -5.24 22.89 12.81
CA ARG A 92 -5.61 21.90 13.83
C ARG A 92 -6.91 21.19 13.45
N ASP A 93 -7.93 21.92 13.02
CA ASP A 93 -9.21 21.35 12.60
C ASP A 93 -9.04 20.36 11.42
N ASN A 94 -8.21 20.71 10.43
CA ASN A 94 -7.92 19.83 9.31
C ASN A 94 -7.26 18.52 9.76
N ILE A 95 -6.29 18.58 10.69
CA ILE A 95 -5.65 17.39 11.24
C ILE A 95 -6.66 16.55 12.01
N GLU A 96 -7.46 17.16 12.88
CA GLU A 96 -8.45 16.43 13.66
C GLU A 96 -9.51 15.80 12.75
N ASN A 97 -9.97 16.49 11.70
CA ASN A 97 -10.90 15.94 10.72
C ASN A 97 -10.30 14.70 10.01
N HIS A 98 -8.99 14.72 9.70
CA HIS A 98 -8.29 13.57 9.14
C HIS A 98 -8.18 12.43 10.16
N VAL A 99 -7.84 12.72 11.42
CA VAL A 99 -7.83 11.75 12.51
C VAL A 99 -9.20 11.06 12.66
N ILE A 100 -10.28 11.84 12.66
CA ILE A 100 -11.65 11.30 12.77
C ILE A 100 -12.00 10.44 11.57
N LYS A 101 -11.63 10.85 10.36
CA LYS A 101 -11.87 10.07 9.15
C LYS A 101 -11.15 8.72 9.20
N ASP A 102 -9.88 8.71 9.59
CA ASP A 102 -9.11 7.47 9.70
C ASP A 102 -9.65 6.57 10.82
N TYR A 103 -10.04 7.17 11.94
CA TYR A 103 -10.66 6.44 13.04
C TYR A 103 -11.98 5.78 12.61
N LYS A 104 -12.83 6.49 11.86
CA LYS A 104 -14.05 5.93 11.27
C LYS A 104 -13.75 4.75 10.34
N ASN A 105 -12.72 4.86 9.48
CA ASN A 105 -12.32 3.77 8.59
C ASN A 105 -11.92 2.51 9.36
N VAL A 106 -11.14 2.70 10.44
CA VAL A 106 -10.73 1.61 11.33
C VAL A 106 -11.96 0.96 11.99
N LEU A 107 -12.89 1.76 12.51
CA LEU A 107 -14.12 1.24 13.11
C LEU A 107 -15.02 0.52 12.11
N VAL A 108 -15.17 1.02 10.89
CA VAL A 108 -15.93 0.34 9.82
C VAL A 108 -15.33 -1.04 9.53
N HIS A 109 -14.00 -1.13 9.44
CA HIS A 109 -13.31 -2.39 9.21
C HIS A 109 -13.59 -3.39 10.34
N TYR A 110 -13.40 -2.98 11.60
CA TYR A 110 -13.67 -3.85 12.74
C TYR A 110 -15.14 -4.20 12.88
N CYS A 111 -16.05 -3.24 12.66
CA CYS A 111 -17.48 -3.48 12.69
C CYS A 111 -17.89 -4.55 11.66
N ARG A 112 -17.33 -4.51 10.45
CA ARG A 112 -17.57 -5.55 9.44
C ARG A 112 -17.14 -6.93 9.93
N VAL A 113 -15.99 -7.03 10.60
CA VAL A 113 -15.51 -8.29 11.18
C VAL A 113 -16.42 -8.76 12.32
N GLU A 114 -16.90 -7.85 13.16
CA GLU A 114 -17.83 -8.17 14.25
C GLU A 114 -19.19 -8.66 13.73
N LEU A 115 -19.75 -7.97 12.73
CA LEU A 115 -21.00 -8.36 12.07
C LEU A 115 -20.85 -9.70 11.38
N GLN A 116 -19.70 -9.94 10.73
CA GLN A 116 -19.38 -11.26 10.21
C GLN A 116 -19.44 -12.27 11.34
N ARG A 117 -18.72 -12.10 12.46
CA ARG A 117 -18.77 -13.08 13.58
C ARG A 117 -20.17 -13.28 14.17
N ARG A 118 -21.01 -12.24 14.19
CA ARG A 118 -22.39 -12.31 14.71
C ARG A 118 -23.30 -13.25 13.91
N HIS A 119 -22.95 -13.61 12.66
CA HIS A 119 -23.73 -14.61 11.92
C HIS A 119 -23.70 -16.01 12.55
N TRP A 120 -22.63 -16.35 13.30
CA TRP A 120 -22.52 -17.62 14.02
C TRP A 120 -23.21 -17.57 15.39
N SER A 121 -23.32 -16.38 16.00
CA SER A 121 -23.97 -16.17 17.29
C SER A 121 -24.59 -14.77 17.37
N LYS A 122 -25.93 -14.71 17.42
CA LYS A 122 -26.69 -13.45 17.42
C LYS A 122 -26.42 -12.58 18.66
N ASN A 123 -25.97 -13.17 19.76
CA ASN A 123 -25.75 -12.49 21.05
C ASN A 123 -24.33 -11.92 21.20
N LEU A 124 -23.50 -11.97 20.16
CA LEU A 124 -22.13 -11.48 20.26
C LEU A 124 -22.10 -9.94 20.30
N PRO A 125 -21.43 -9.31 21.29
CA PRO A 125 -21.32 -7.86 21.35
C PRO A 125 -20.55 -7.29 20.16
N THR A 126 -20.95 -6.09 19.72
CA THR A 126 -20.38 -5.38 18.55
C THR A 126 -19.84 -4.00 18.95
N PRO A 127 -18.86 -3.93 19.86
CA PRO A 127 -18.42 -2.67 20.45
C PRO A 127 -17.88 -1.67 19.42
N HIS A 128 -17.27 -2.11 18.32
CA HIS A 128 -16.76 -1.20 17.29
C HIS A 128 -17.89 -0.65 16.42
N CYS A 129 -18.92 -1.46 16.13
CA CYS A 129 -20.13 -0.96 15.47
C CYS A 129 -20.87 0.06 16.35
N ASP A 130 -20.97 -0.19 17.65
CA ASP A 130 -21.67 0.71 18.58
C ASP A 130 -20.95 2.05 18.66
N LYS A 131 -19.61 2.03 18.76
CA LYS A 131 -18.79 3.25 18.69
C LYS A 131 -18.97 3.99 17.36
N LEU A 132 -18.96 3.28 16.24
CA LEU A 132 -19.14 3.87 14.91
C LEU A 132 -20.48 4.58 14.79
N ASN A 133 -21.56 3.98 15.29
CA ASN A 133 -22.89 4.58 15.30
C ASN A 133 -22.90 5.87 16.14
N ASN A 134 -22.29 5.86 17.32
CA ASN A 134 -22.20 7.04 18.18
C ASN A 134 -21.42 8.20 17.53
N LEU A 135 -20.37 7.90 16.75
CA LEU A 135 -19.59 8.89 15.98
C LEU A 135 -20.32 9.45 14.74
N GLY A 136 -21.39 8.81 14.29
CA GLY A 136 -22.22 9.27 13.18
C GLY A 136 -23.45 10.05 13.61
N ILE A 137 -23.79 10.01 14.91
CA ILE A 137 -24.95 10.71 15.50
C ILE A 137 -24.54 12.07 16.09
N ALA A 138 -23.24 12.36 16.19
CA ALA A 138 -22.67 13.64 16.62
C ALA A 138 -22.51 14.63 15.45
#